data_AF-A0A4S2HIS0-F1
#
_entry.id   AF-A0A4S2HIS0-F1
#
_cell.length_a   1.000
_cell.length_b   1.000
_cell.length_c   1.000
_cell.angle_alpha   90.00
_cell.angle_beta   90.00
_cell.angle_gamma   90.00
#
_symmetry.space_group_name_H-M   'P 1'
#
loop_
_entity.id
_entity.type
_entity.pdbx_description
1 polymer ?
#
loop_
_entity_poly.entity_id
_entity_poly.type
_entity_poly.pdbx_seq_one_letter_code
_entity_poly.pdbx_strand_id
1 'polypeptide(L)'
;MANLYTKTGDKGQTSLVGGSRVSKSDLQVECYGTIDEANSMLGLAYSNTCQEYIRTTIHTIQGRLFSLGAELASDRKGASKLKNLISEEDVAFLENVVDTCTETTGKMTHFVIPGVDSASSALHVARTIVRRAERRMVELAGSSSVREVVMRYVNRLSDAIYAMARLQEETVAQAQMREKVTEMVKNVLAGYADGLPPISLKILERMAERAKEKSRELGVPVVFSAVDGGGNLLLLERMEGALPGSVEVSAGKAYTANAFHMPTHELGQAARQDGPLYGIENAAPGKIILFGGGFPYVSGGQIVGGIGVSGGTVEQDMEIARYAMSI
;
A
#
# COMPACT_ATOMS: atom_id res chain seq x y z
N MET A 1 46.34 30.28 4.21
CA MET A 1 45.57 29.01 4.16
C MET A 1 46.55 27.86 4.22
N ALA A 2 46.31 26.86 5.06
CA ALA A 2 47.08 25.62 4.97
C ALA A 2 46.76 24.95 3.63
N ASN A 3 47.77 24.62 2.83
CA ASN A 3 47.56 23.83 1.61
C ASN A 3 47.05 22.44 1.98
N LEU A 4 46.05 21.94 1.25
CA LEU A 4 45.46 20.63 1.50
C LEU A 4 46.50 19.49 1.37
N TYR A 5 47.45 19.61 0.44
CA TYR A 5 48.59 18.70 0.32
C TYR A 5 49.85 19.29 0.96
N THR A 6 50.52 18.51 1.81
CA THR A 6 51.76 18.91 2.50
C THR A 6 53.01 18.21 1.96
N LYS A 7 52.86 17.16 1.14
CA LYS A 7 53.93 16.28 0.63
C LYS A 7 54.74 15.53 1.69
N THR A 8 54.44 15.74 2.98
CA THR A 8 55.15 15.08 4.10
C THR A 8 54.89 13.58 4.20
N GLY A 9 53.87 13.07 3.49
CA GLY A 9 53.51 11.66 3.45
C GLY A 9 53.96 10.90 2.19
N ASP A 10 54.73 11.53 1.29
CA ASP A 10 55.13 10.94 0.00
C ASP A 10 56.07 9.73 0.17
N LYS A 11 56.79 9.68 1.29
CA LYS A 11 57.66 8.54 1.66
C LYS A 11 56.91 7.40 2.37
N GLY A 12 55.58 7.36 2.27
CA GLY A 12 54.77 6.28 2.85
C GLY A 12 54.51 6.38 4.36
N GLN A 13 54.80 7.52 4.98
CA GLN A 13 54.55 7.76 6.41
C GLN A 13 53.42 8.76 6.66
N THR A 14 52.82 8.71 7.85
CA THR A 14 51.81 9.66 8.32
C THR A 14 52.02 10.00 9.79
N SER A 15 51.44 11.11 10.25
CA SER A 15 51.49 11.53 11.65
C SER A 15 50.18 11.17 12.36
N LEU A 16 50.28 10.54 13.53
CA LEU A 16 49.15 10.31 14.44
C LEU A 16 48.77 11.59 15.19
N VAL A 17 47.57 11.61 15.74
CA VAL A 17 47.13 12.64 16.68
C VAL A 17 48.00 12.52 17.93
N GLY A 18 48.84 13.52 18.18
CA GLY A 18 49.88 13.51 19.21
C GLY A 18 51.31 13.71 18.68
N GLY A 19 51.51 13.49 17.38
CA GLY A 19 52.71 13.89 16.62
C GLY A 19 53.69 12.76 16.30
N SER A 20 53.47 11.53 16.80
CA SER A 20 54.24 10.37 16.39
C SER A 20 54.04 10.05 14.90
N ARG A 21 55.08 9.51 14.24
CA ARG A 21 55.04 9.13 12.82
C ARG A 21 55.05 7.62 12.66
N VAL A 22 54.14 7.12 11.85
CA VAL A 22 53.97 5.68 11.56
C VAL A 22 53.93 5.43 10.05
N SER A 23 54.09 4.17 9.64
CA SER A 23 53.85 3.77 8.25
C SER A 23 52.37 3.97 7.91
N LYS A 24 52.04 4.33 6.68
CA LYS A 24 50.64 4.34 6.19
C LYS A 24 50.00 2.95 6.17
N SER A 25 50.82 1.89 6.21
CA SER A 25 50.38 0.50 6.28
C SER A 25 50.27 -0.02 7.72
N ASP A 26 50.45 0.84 8.72
CA ASP A 26 50.31 0.45 10.13
C ASP A 26 48.86 0.05 10.45
N LEU A 27 48.65 -0.96 11.28
CA LEU A 27 47.33 -1.46 11.66
C LEU A 27 46.45 -0.37 12.29
N GLN A 28 47.04 0.57 13.04
CA GLN A 28 46.31 1.70 13.59
C GLN A 28 45.75 2.60 12.49
N VAL A 29 46.52 2.81 11.40
CA VAL A 29 46.11 3.58 10.22
C VAL A 29 45.00 2.87 9.45
N GLU A 30 45.13 1.56 9.25
CA GLU A 30 44.10 0.73 8.62
C GLU A 30 42.77 0.79 9.39
N CYS A 31 42.81 0.75 10.72
CA CYS A 31 41.61 0.81 11.57
C CYS A 31 40.83 2.11 11.38
N TYR A 32 41.44 3.28 11.62
CA TYR A 32 40.70 4.54 11.48
C TYR A 32 40.39 4.87 10.02
N GLY A 33 41.21 4.40 9.06
CA GLY A 33 40.92 4.51 7.63
C GLY A 33 39.69 3.71 7.21
N THR A 34 39.53 2.48 7.73
CA THR A 34 38.33 1.67 7.46
C THR A 34 37.08 2.27 8.10
N ILE A 35 37.21 2.90 9.27
CA ILE A 35 36.11 3.66 9.90
C ILE A 35 35.70 4.86 9.04
N ASP A 36 36.66 5.59 8.46
CA ASP A 36 36.38 6.71 7.54
C ASP A 36 35.69 6.24 6.25
N GLU A 37 36.06 5.07 5.74
CA GLU A 37 35.38 4.43 4.61
C GLU A 37 33.93 4.06 4.94
N ALA A 38 33.67 3.50 6.13
CA ALA A 38 32.30 3.24 6.59
C ALA A 38 31.51 4.54 6.72
N ASN A 39 32.12 5.58 7.28
CA ASN A 39 31.52 6.90 7.45
C ASN A 39 31.15 7.55 6.11
N SER A 40 32.01 7.37 5.10
CA SER A 40 31.77 7.82 3.73
C SER A 40 30.60 7.09 3.09
N MET A 41 30.49 5.77 3.29
CA MET A 41 29.36 4.98 2.79
C MET A 41 28.04 5.33 3.47
N LEU A 42 28.07 5.65 4.77
CA LEU A 42 26.91 6.22 5.48
C LEU A 42 26.50 7.57 4.88
N GLY A 43 27.45 8.39 4.43
CA GLY A 43 27.17 9.63 3.69
C GLY A 43 26.41 9.39 2.38
N LEU A 44 26.71 8.29 1.68
CA LEU A 44 25.96 7.89 0.48
C LEU A 44 24.53 7.46 0.84
N ALA A 45 24.35 6.69 1.91
CA ALA A 45 23.01 6.34 2.38
C ALA A 45 22.20 7.59 2.77
N TYR A 46 22.82 8.51 3.50
CA TYR A 46 22.21 9.79 3.93
C TYR A 46 21.70 10.62 2.75
N SER A 47 22.45 10.71 1.66
CA SER A 47 22.04 11.52 0.50
C SER A 47 20.93 10.87 -0.34
N ASN A 48 20.75 9.55 -0.25
CA ASN A 48 19.77 8.80 -1.03
C ASN A 48 18.46 8.50 -0.29
N THR A 49 18.40 8.62 1.04
CA THR A 49 17.16 8.42 1.79
C THR A 49 16.36 9.72 1.95
N CYS A 50 15.04 9.61 1.82
CA CYS A 50 14.07 10.64 2.18
C CYS A 50 13.50 10.46 3.60
N GLN A 51 13.91 9.42 4.33
CA GLN A 51 13.42 9.15 5.68
C GLN A 51 14.17 9.98 6.72
N GLU A 52 13.47 10.89 7.37
CA GLU A 52 14.08 11.82 8.33
C GLU A 52 14.72 11.10 9.53
N TYR A 53 14.10 10.04 10.03
CA TYR A 53 14.66 9.24 11.12
C TYR A 53 16.02 8.62 10.74
N ILE A 54 16.12 8.03 9.55
CA ILE A 54 17.38 7.43 9.06
C ILE A 54 18.42 8.53 8.82
N ARG A 55 18.04 9.65 8.22
CA ARG A 55 18.95 10.79 7.98
C ARG A 55 19.55 11.35 9.26
N THR A 56 18.71 11.64 10.24
CA THR A 56 19.14 12.20 11.53
C THR A 56 19.98 11.21 12.32
N THR A 57 19.62 9.92 12.30
CA THR A 57 20.39 8.85 12.95
C THR A 57 21.77 8.67 12.30
N ILE A 58 21.84 8.63 10.97
CA ILE A 58 23.12 8.58 10.25
C ILE A 58 23.98 9.78 10.62
N HIS A 59 23.44 11.01 10.57
CA HIS A 59 24.22 12.22 10.86
C HIS A 59 24.84 12.18 12.27
N THR A 60 24.07 11.72 13.26
CA THR A 60 24.58 11.49 14.63
C THR A 60 25.71 10.46 14.65
N ILE A 61 25.51 9.31 13.99
CA ILE A 61 26.53 8.26 13.88
C ILE A 61 27.80 8.80 13.20
N GLN A 62 27.70 9.56 12.11
CA GLN A 62 28.86 10.12 11.41
C GLN A 62 29.71 11.01 12.34
N GLY A 63 29.07 11.83 13.18
CA GLY A 63 29.76 12.63 14.18
C GLY A 63 30.49 11.79 15.24
N ARG A 64 29.88 10.69 15.68
CA ARG A 64 30.52 9.74 16.61
C ARG A 64 31.65 8.95 15.95
N LEU A 65 31.51 8.57 14.68
CA LEU A 65 32.58 7.94 13.90
C LEU A 65 33.80 8.85 13.71
N PHE A 66 33.61 10.17 13.55
CA PHE A 66 34.71 11.13 13.59
C PHE A 66 35.44 11.12 14.93
N SER A 67 34.70 11.08 16.04
CA SER A 67 35.27 11.02 17.39
C SER A 67 36.03 9.71 17.62
N LEU A 68 35.47 8.59 17.18
CA LEU A 68 36.10 7.26 17.19
C LEU A 68 37.36 7.24 16.34
N GLY A 69 37.31 7.80 15.12
CA GLY A 69 38.47 7.90 14.23
C GLY A 69 39.61 8.71 14.86
N ALA A 70 39.29 9.83 15.52
CA ALA A 70 40.28 10.63 16.24
C ALA A 70 40.92 9.86 17.41
N GLU A 71 40.13 9.08 18.14
CA GLU A 71 40.62 8.21 19.21
C GLU A 71 41.56 7.12 18.67
N LEU A 72 41.14 6.41 17.62
CA LEU A 72 41.95 5.37 16.97
C LEU A 72 43.19 5.96 16.30
N ALA A 73 43.16 7.21 15.83
CA ALA A 73 44.31 7.88 15.24
C ALA A 73 45.28 8.49 16.28
N SER A 74 45.01 8.34 17.58
CA SER A 74 45.81 8.97 18.64
C SER A 74 46.92 8.09 19.20
N ASP A 75 48.07 8.69 19.45
CA ASP A 75 49.08 8.12 20.33
C ASP A 75 48.77 8.45 21.81
N ARG A 76 49.60 7.98 22.75
CA ARG A 76 49.38 8.22 24.20
C ARG A 76 49.23 9.72 24.55
N LYS A 77 49.94 10.61 23.85
CA LYS A 77 49.91 12.06 24.08
C LYS A 77 48.71 12.73 23.40
N GLY A 78 48.27 12.21 22.26
CA GLY A 78 47.03 12.62 21.61
C GLY A 78 45.81 12.22 22.42
N ALA A 79 45.76 10.97 22.87
CA ALA A 79 44.64 10.38 23.59
C ALA A 79 44.31 11.15 24.87
N SER A 80 45.33 11.65 25.60
CA SER A 80 45.13 12.44 26.83
C SER A 80 44.50 13.82 26.59
N LYS A 81 44.46 14.30 25.34
CA LYS A 81 43.92 15.62 24.98
C LYS A 81 42.54 15.55 24.34
N LEU A 82 42.11 14.36 23.92
CA LEU A 82 40.80 14.17 23.32
C LEU A 82 39.70 14.38 24.36
N LYS A 83 38.62 15.02 23.91
CA LYS A 83 37.37 15.19 24.64
C LYS A 83 36.26 14.50 23.84
N ASN A 84 35.15 14.15 24.49
CA ASN A 84 33.99 13.51 23.85
C ASN A 84 34.28 12.13 23.23
N LEU A 85 35.08 11.32 23.93
CA LEU A 85 35.33 9.92 23.58
C LEU A 85 34.02 9.13 23.51
N ILE A 86 34.05 7.98 22.83
CA ILE A 86 32.91 7.05 22.81
C ILE A 86 32.62 6.58 24.24
N SER A 87 31.34 6.68 24.64
CA SER A 87 30.80 6.36 25.97
C SER A 87 29.78 5.21 25.90
N GLU A 88 29.33 4.74 27.06
CA GLU A 88 28.24 3.74 27.12
C GLU A 88 26.91 4.31 26.62
N GLU A 89 26.69 5.62 26.71
CA GLU A 89 25.48 6.28 26.18
C GLU A 89 25.41 6.15 24.66
N ASP A 90 26.56 6.16 23.98
CA ASP A 90 26.62 5.95 22.53
C ASP A 90 26.25 4.50 22.15
N VAL A 91 26.64 3.53 22.99
CA VAL A 91 26.27 2.12 22.79
C VAL A 91 24.77 1.94 22.99
N ALA A 92 24.24 2.49 24.08
CA ALA A 92 22.80 2.47 24.37
C ALA A 92 21.97 3.18 23.29
N PHE A 93 22.50 4.26 22.71
CA PHE A 93 21.87 4.92 21.56
C PHE A 93 21.72 3.97 20.37
N LEU A 94 22.76 3.21 20.03
CA LEU A 94 22.70 2.24 18.92
C LEU A 94 21.73 1.09 19.20
N GLU A 95 21.68 0.60 20.44
CA GLU A 95 20.72 -0.42 20.86
C GLU A 95 19.28 0.09 20.70
N ASN A 96 19.01 1.33 21.11
CA ASN A 96 17.70 1.97 20.91
C ASN A 96 17.33 2.11 19.42
N VAL A 97 18.30 2.45 18.55
CA VAL A 97 18.07 2.48 17.09
C VAL A 97 17.65 1.10 16.58
N VAL A 98 18.29 0.02 17.05
CA VAL A 98 17.90 -1.35 16.68
C VAL A 98 16.48 -1.64 17.15
N ASP A 99 16.14 -1.34 18.40
CA ASP A 99 14.82 -1.58 18.96
C ASP A 99 13.73 -0.81 18.19
N THR A 100 13.94 0.49 17.97
CA THR A 100 13.01 1.36 17.23
C THR A 100 12.74 0.85 15.80
N CYS A 101 13.80 0.48 15.07
CA CYS A 101 13.65 -0.08 13.72
C CYS A 101 12.93 -1.45 13.74
N THR A 102 13.17 -2.26 14.78
CA THR A 102 12.59 -3.60 14.91
C THR A 102 11.09 -3.54 15.26
N GLU A 103 10.63 -2.52 15.99
CA GLU A 103 9.20 -2.31 16.24
C GLU A 103 8.40 -2.18 14.94
N THR A 104 8.97 -1.55 13.92
CA THR A 104 8.31 -1.36 12.61
C THR A 104 8.49 -2.57 11.70
N THR A 105 9.70 -3.12 11.64
CA THR A 105 10.04 -4.20 10.68
C THR A 105 9.66 -5.60 11.17
N GLY A 106 9.35 -5.74 12.45
CA GLY A 106 8.99 -7.01 13.08
C GLY A 106 10.18 -7.95 13.29
N LYS A 107 9.91 -9.09 13.93
CA LYS A 107 10.95 -10.12 14.18
C LYS A 107 11.40 -10.78 12.89
N MET A 108 12.71 -10.88 12.70
CA MET A 108 13.29 -11.63 11.59
C MET A 108 13.02 -13.12 11.70
N THR A 109 12.52 -13.70 10.62
CA THR A 109 12.35 -15.15 10.46
C THR A 109 13.24 -15.74 9.36
N HIS A 110 13.77 -14.91 8.46
CA HIS A 110 14.54 -15.33 7.29
C HIS A 110 15.64 -14.31 6.93
N PHE A 111 16.65 -14.75 6.18
CA PHE A 111 17.69 -13.85 5.65
C PHE A 111 17.15 -12.93 4.55
N VAL A 112 17.73 -11.73 4.49
CA VAL A 112 17.34 -10.67 3.57
C VAL A 112 18.43 -10.48 2.52
N ILE A 113 18.03 -10.41 1.25
CA ILE A 113 18.93 -10.06 0.15
C ILE A 113 19.05 -8.53 0.12
N PRO A 114 20.25 -7.96 0.28
CA PRO A 114 20.44 -6.52 0.24
C PRO A 114 20.22 -5.99 -1.19
N GLY A 115 19.49 -4.88 -1.35
CA GLY A 115 19.39 -4.24 -2.66
C GLY A 115 18.02 -3.69 -3.10
N VAL A 116 17.08 -3.41 -2.20
CA VAL A 116 15.73 -2.94 -2.60
C VAL A 116 15.77 -1.53 -3.20
N ASP A 117 16.60 -0.65 -2.65
CA ASP A 117 16.80 0.71 -3.13
C ASP A 117 18.23 1.21 -2.88
N SER A 118 18.59 2.36 -3.44
CA SER A 118 19.96 2.91 -3.34
C SER A 118 20.38 3.18 -1.88
N ALA A 119 19.47 3.65 -1.02
CA ALA A 119 19.82 3.98 0.35
C ALA A 119 20.00 2.72 1.21
N SER A 120 19.09 1.74 1.12
CA SER A 120 19.25 0.45 1.84
C SER A 120 20.49 -0.30 1.37
N SER A 121 20.78 -0.27 0.07
CA SER A 121 22.00 -0.86 -0.50
C SER A 121 23.26 -0.26 0.11
N ALA A 122 23.33 1.07 0.18
CA ALA A 122 24.45 1.77 0.80
C ALA A 122 24.58 1.44 2.30
N LEU A 123 23.47 1.33 3.03
CA LEU A 123 23.48 0.89 4.44
C LEU A 123 24.02 -0.55 4.57
N HIS A 124 23.60 -1.48 3.72
CA HIS A 124 24.14 -2.84 3.74
C HIS A 124 25.64 -2.90 3.45
N VAL A 125 26.12 -2.07 2.51
CA VAL A 125 27.56 -1.94 2.26
C VAL A 125 28.27 -1.36 3.48
N ALA A 126 27.78 -0.25 4.04
CA ALA A 126 28.34 0.37 5.24
C ALA A 126 28.46 -0.63 6.40
N ARG A 127 27.42 -1.44 6.63
CA ARG A 127 27.42 -2.53 7.63
C ARG A 127 28.58 -3.50 7.42
N THR A 128 28.83 -3.93 6.18
CA THR A 128 29.95 -4.85 5.90
C THR A 128 31.32 -4.20 6.11
N ILE A 129 31.45 -2.90 5.83
CA ILE A 129 32.68 -2.13 6.09
C ILE A 129 32.89 -1.96 7.60
N VAL A 130 31.85 -1.65 8.38
CA VAL A 130 31.93 -1.61 9.85
C VAL A 130 32.39 -2.95 10.40
N ARG A 131 31.86 -4.07 9.90
CA ARG A 131 32.35 -5.42 10.29
C ARG A 131 33.79 -5.68 9.86
N ARG A 132 34.27 -5.05 8.77
CA ARG A 132 35.69 -5.10 8.39
C ARG A 132 36.54 -4.29 9.37
N ALA A 133 36.11 -3.09 9.74
CA ALA A 133 36.77 -2.27 10.75
C ALA A 133 36.85 -3.00 12.09
N GLU A 134 35.75 -3.63 12.53
CA GLU A 134 35.69 -4.46 13.74
C GLU A 134 36.80 -5.52 13.76
N ARG A 135 36.97 -6.28 12.67
CA ARG A 135 38.02 -7.31 12.57
C ARG A 135 39.43 -6.69 12.65
N ARG A 136 39.66 -5.54 12.03
CA ARG A 136 40.94 -4.82 12.12
C ARG A 136 41.22 -4.31 13.52
N MET A 137 40.19 -3.85 14.23
CA MET A 137 40.31 -3.41 15.61
C MET A 137 40.58 -4.58 16.57
N VAL A 138 39.99 -5.75 16.32
CA VAL A 138 40.34 -6.99 17.05
C VAL A 138 41.81 -7.35 16.84
N GLU A 139 42.29 -7.27 15.59
CA GLU A 139 43.71 -7.50 15.27
C GLU A 139 44.63 -6.49 15.99
N LEU A 140 44.28 -5.20 15.96
CA LEU A 140 45.00 -4.14 16.65
C LEU A 140 45.01 -4.33 18.18
N ALA A 141 43.92 -4.84 18.76
CA ALA A 141 43.82 -5.12 20.19
C ALA A 141 44.81 -6.20 20.66
N GLY A 142 45.34 -7.03 19.76
CA GLY A 142 46.39 -8.01 20.05
C GLY A 142 47.77 -7.39 20.28
N SER A 143 48.04 -6.20 19.74
CA SER A 143 49.34 -5.51 19.85
C SER A 143 49.28 -4.19 20.61
N SER A 144 48.10 -3.57 20.71
CA SER A 144 47.89 -2.24 21.29
C SER A 144 46.63 -2.23 22.17
N SER A 145 46.60 -1.37 23.18
CA SER A 145 45.42 -1.22 24.05
C SER A 145 44.30 -0.48 23.33
N VAL A 146 43.18 -1.16 23.06
CA VAL A 146 41.92 -0.57 22.56
C VAL A 146 40.87 -0.61 23.67
N ARG A 147 40.10 0.47 23.86
CA ARG A 147 39.06 0.52 24.91
C ARG A 147 37.91 -0.45 24.59
N GLU A 148 37.43 -1.18 25.60
CA GLU A 148 36.34 -2.14 25.42
C GLU A 148 35.03 -1.50 24.93
N VAL A 149 34.69 -0.30 25.42
CA VAL A 149 33.47 0.42 25.01
C VAL A 149 33.48 0.72 23.51
N VAL A 150 34.66 0.98 22.93
CA VAL A 150 34.82 1.21 21.49
C VAL A 150 34.59 -0.06 20.69
N MET A 151 35.09 -1.20 21.18
CA MET A 151 34.82 -2.50 20.56
C MET A 151 33.33 -2.84 20.59
N ARG A 152 32.65 -2.59 21.72
CA ARG A 152 31.19 -2.75 21.83
C ARG A 152 30.43 -1.82 20.89
N TYR A 153 30.83 -0.55 20.80
CA TYR A 153 30.19 0.43 19.92
C TYR A 153 30.24 0.00 18.45
N VAL A 154 31.41 -0.40 17.94
CA VAL A 154 31.56 -0.82 16.53
C VAL A 154 30.79 -2.10 16.23
N ASN A 155 30.75 -3.04 17.17
CA ASN A 155 29.95 -4.26 17.05
C ASN A 155 28.45 -3.92 16.91
N ARG A 156 27.90 -3.11 17.82
CA ARG A 156 26.49 -2.67 17.84
C ARG A 156 26.15 -1.80 16.65
N LEU A 157 27.10 -1.02 16.15
CA LEU A 157 26.91 -0.16 15.00
C LEU A 157 26.55 -0.98 13.76
N SER A 158 27.14 -2.18 13.60
CA SER A 158 26.81 -3.04 12.47
C SER A 158 25.34 -3.52 12.53
N ASP A 159 24.81 -3.76 13.72
CA ASP A 159 23.41 -4.14 13.93
C ASP A 159 22.46 -2.95 13.73
N ALA A 160 22.81 -1.76 14.25
CA ALA A 160 22.02 -0.55 14.04
C ALA A 160 21.92 -0.16 12.56
N ILE A 161 23.02 -0.25 11.80
CA ILE A 161 23.00 -0.01 10.35
C ILE A 161 22.14 -1.05 9.63
N TYR A 162 22.19 -2.31 10.06
CA TYR A 162 21.34 -3.35 9.49
C TYR A 162 19.86 -3.08 9.73
N ALA A 163 19.50 -2.69 10.96
CA ALA A 163 18.13 -2.36 11.33
C ALA A 163 17.60 -1.15 10.55
N MET A 164 18.42 -0.11 10.36
CA MET A 164 18.08 1.02 9.47
C MET A 164 17.90 0.60 8.01
N ALA A 165 18.75 -0.31 7.50
CA ALA A 165 18.61 -0.81 6.13
C ALA A 165 17.25 -1.49 5.93
N ARG A 166 16.82 -2.29 6.91
CA ARG A 166 15.51 -2.95 6.90
C ARG A 166 14.34 -1.98 6.99
N LEU A 167 14.44 -0.97 7.84
CA LEU A 167 13.42 0.08 7.93
C LEU A 167 13.25 0.81 6.59
N GLN A 168 14.37 1.13 5.93
CA GLN A 168 14.37 1.73 4.59
C GLN A 168 13.62 0.85 3.58
N GLU A 169 13.94 -0.45 3.53
CA GLU A 169 13.33 -1.42 2.63
C GLU A 169 11.81 -1.53 2.85
N GLU A 170 11.37 -1.62 4.11
CA GLU A 170 9.96 -1.77 4.47
C GLU A 170 9.13 -0.57 4.01
N THR A 171 9.61 0.66 4.26
CA THR A 171 8.90 1.86 3.83
C THR A 171 8.82 1.97 2.31
N VAL A 172 9.89 1.60 1.59
CA VAL A 172 9.89 1.58 0.12
C VAL A 172 8.87 0.56 -0.40
N ALA A 173 8.83 -0.64 0.17
CA ALA A 173 7.85 -1.67 -0.21
C ALA A 173 6.41 -1.21 0.03
N GLN A 174 6.12 -0.56 1.16
CA GLN A 174 4.79 -0.01 1.46
C GLN A 174 4.38 1.10 0.49
N ALA A 175 5.30 1.99 0.13
CA ALA A 175 5.06 3.04 -0.85
C ALA A 175 4.71 2.46 -2.24
N GLN A 176 5.49 1.49 -2.71
CA GLN A 176 5.24 0.80 -3.99
C GLN A 176 3.90 0.05 -4.00
N MET A 177 3.56 -0.62 -2.90
CA MET A 177 2.27 -1.32 -2.76
C MET A 177 1.10 -0.33 -2.84
N ARG A 178 1.18 0.80 -2.11
CA ARG A 178 0.16 1.85 -2.12
C ARG A 178 -0.05 2.44 -3.51
N GLU A 179 1.03 2.67 -4.26
CA GLU A 179 0.97 3.18 -5.63
C GLU A 179 0.24 2.19 -6.55
N LYS A 180 0.63 0.92 -6.53
CA LYS A 180 -0.04 -0.15 -7.31
C LYS A 180 -1.51 -0.28 -6.99
N VAL A 181 -1.89 -0.25 -5.71
CA VAL A 181 -3.30 -0.30 -5.29
C VAL A 181 -4.07 0.92 -5.80
N THR A 182 -3.47 2.11 -5.70
CA THR A 182 -4.10 3.35 -6.19
C THR A 182 -4.30 3.32 -7.70
N GLU A 183 -3.32 2.83 -8.46
CA GLU A 183 -3.42 2.66 -9.91
C GLU A 183 -4.48 1.64 -10.29
N MET A 184 -4.54 0.50 -9.59
CA MET A 184 -5.58 -0.53 -9.80
C MET A 184 -6.97 0.04 -9.59
N VAL A 185 -7.19 0.79 -8.49
CA VAL A 185 -8.48 1.44 -8.21
C VAL A 185 -8.81 2.47 -9.30
N LYS A 186 -7.84 3.30 -9.72
CA LYS A 186 -8.04 4.26 -10.81
C LYS A 186 -8.44 3.58 -12.11
N ASN A 187 -7.82 2.46 -12.46
CA ASN A 187 -8.15 1.72 -13.70
C ASN A 187 -9.57 1.14 -13.65
N VAL A 188 -9.98 0.59 -12.49
CA VAL A 188 -11.37 0.14 -12.28
C VAL A 188 -12.34 1.31 -12.43
N LEU A 189 -12.02 2.46 -11.83
CA LEU A 189 -12.86 3.65 -11.90
C LEU A 189 -12.89 4.29 -13.31
N ALA A 190 -11.77 4.28 -14.03
CA ALA A 190 -11.65 4.80 -15.39
C ALA A 190 -12.39 3.93 -16.41
N GLY A 191 -12.58 2.64 -16.15
CA GLY A 191 -13.47 1.79 -16.94
C GLY A 191 -14.94 2.26 -16.97
N TYR A 192 -15.34 3.13 -16.04
CA TYR A 192 -16.66 3.79 -16.04
C TYR A 192 -16.65 5.16 -16.76
N ALA A 193 -15.52 5.62 -17.28
CA ALA A 193 -15.39 6.93 -17.93
C ALA A 193 -15.81 6.93 -19.41
N ASP A 194 -15.82 5.75 -20.08
CA ASP A 194 -16.25 5.60 -21.49
C ASP A 194 -17.78 5.57 -21.68
N GLY A 195 -18.53 5.94 -20.63
CA GLY A 195 -19.97 6.05 -20.65
C GLY A 195 -20.54 5.61 -19.32
N LEU A 196 -21.68 6.20 -18.94
CA LEU A 196 -22.51 5.62 -17.88
C LEU A 196 -22.67 4.11 -18.17
N PRO A 197 -22.76 3.24 -17.14
CA PRO A 197 -23.18 1.86 -17.38
C PRO A 197 -24.41 1.87 -18.30
N PRO A 198 -24.55 0.86 -19.18
CA PRO A 198 -25.60 0.87 -20.21
C PRO A 198 -27.02 1.07 -19.65
N ILE A 199 -27.20 0.89 -18.33
CA ILE A 199 -28.30 1.37 -17.51
C ILE A 199 -27.83 2.53 -16.60
N SER A 200 -28.29 3.76 -16.84
CA SER A 200 -27.96 4.92 -16.01
C SER A 200 -29.16 5.37 -15.18
N LEU A 201 -28.92 5.96 -14.00
CA LEU A 201 -30.01 6.46 -13.16
C LEU A 201 -30.89 7.47 -13.91
N LYS A 202 -30.29 8.33 -14.74
CA LYS A 202 -31.01 9.28 -15.59
C LYS A 202 -31.98 8.62 -16.58
N ILE A 203 -31.60 7.48 -17.17
CA ILE A 203 -32.47 6.69 -18.04
C ILE A 203 -33.60 6.07 -17.21
N LEU A 204 -33.28 5.52 -16.04
CA LEU A 204 -34.25 4.90 -15.14
C LEU A 204 -35.29 5.89 -14.62
N GLU A 205 -34.86 7.11 -14.24
CA GLU A 205 -35.75 8.20 -13.85
C GLU A 205 -36.71 8.58 -14.99
N ARG A 206 -36.20 8.64 -16.23
CA ARG A 206 -37.04 8.91 -17.42
C ARG A 206 -38.06 7.79 -17.66
N MET A 207 -37.69 6.52 -17.45
CA MET A 207 -38.62 5.39 -17.52
C MET A 207 -39.67 5.48 -16.39
N ALA A 208 -39.26 5.81 -15.17
CA ALA A 208 -40.16 5.97 -14.03
C ALA A 208 -41.19 7.10 -14.27
N GLU A 209 -40.77 8.25 -14.82
CA GLU A 209 -41.68 9.32 -15.20
C GLU A 209 -42.72 8.86 -16.24
N ARG A 210 -42.29 8.15 -17.29
CA ARG A 210 -43.21 7.59 -18.28
C ARG A 210 -44.17 6.56 -17.68
N ALA A 211 -43.69 5.74 -16.74
CA ALA A 211 -44.55 4.81 -16.01
C ALA A 211 -45.63 5.58 -15.23
N LYS A 212 -45.26 6.68 -14.56
CA LYS A 212 -46.19 7.56 -13.84
C LYS A 212 -47.18 8.26 -14.77
N GLU A 213 -46.75 8.73 -15.94
CA GLU A 213 -47.64 9.29 -16.97
C GLU A 213 -48.72 8.27 -17.38
N LYS A 214 -48.29 7.06 -17.77
CA LYS A 214 -49.22 6.03 -18.23
C LYS A 214 -50.14 5.52 -17.12
N SER A 215 -49.61 5.41 -15.91
CA SER A 215 -50.37 5.08 -14.71
C SER A 215 -51.49 6.10 -14.43
N ARG A 216 -51.23 7.40 -14.61
CA ARG A 216 -52.26 8.45 -14.45
C ARG A 216 -53.35 8.35 -15.54
N GLU A 217 -52.98 8.06 -16.78
CA GLU A 217 -53.97 7.83 -17.86
C GLU A 217 -54.90 6.66 -17.55
N LEU A 218 -54.36 5.59 -17.00
CA LEU A 218 -55.11 4.37 -16.65
C LEU A 218 -55.82 4.48 -15.28
N GLY A 219 -55.60 5.56 -14.53
CA GLY A 219 -56.22 5.80 -13.22
C GLY A 219 -55.77 4.82 -12.14
N VAL A 220 -54.57 4.25 -12.25
CA VAL A 220 -54.09 3.19 -11.34
C VAL A 220 -52.70 3.52 -10.79
N PRO A 221 -52.55 3.87 -9.49
CA PRO A 221 -51.25 4.22 -8.93
C PRO A 221 -50.36 2.98 -8.76
N VAL A 222 -49.11 3.07 -9.21
CA VAL A 222 -48.17 1.93 -9.26
C VAL A 222 -46.85 2.19 -8.54
N VAL A 223 -46.09 1.11 -8.32
CA VAL A 223 -44.66 1.13 -7.99
C VAL A 223 -43.86 0.76 -9.23
N PHE A 224 -42.90 1.60 -9.62
CA PHE A 224 -41.87 1.29 -10.61
C PHE A 224 -40.57 0.88 -9.90
N SER A 225 -39.88 -0.13 -10.41
CA SER A 225 -38.57 -0.58 -9.91
C SER A 225 -37.64 -0.92 -11.06
N ALA A 226 -36.33 -0.74 -10.86
CA ALA A 226 -35.31 -1.13 -11.82
C ALA A 226 -34.08 -1.71 -11.11
N VAL A 227 -33.47 -2.73 -11.71
CA VAL A 227 -32.27 -3.41 -11.21
C VAL A 227 -31.13 -3.37 -12.23
N ASP A 228 -29.88 -3.47 -11.77
CA ASP A 228 -28.70 -3.67 -12.62
C ASP A 228 -28.60 -5.10 -13.17
N GLY A 229 -27.59 -5.37 -14.01
CA GLY A 229 -27.35 -6.71 -14.56
C GLY A 229 -27.05 -7.79 -13.50
N GLY A 230 -26.61 -7.40 -12.30
CA GLY A 230 -26.45 -8.29 -11.15
C GLY A 230 -27.75 -8.54 -10.36
N GLY A 231 -28.84 -7.88 -10.73
CA GLY A 231 -30.13 -7.96 -10.05
C GLY A 231 -30.23 -7.07 -8.80
N ASN A 232 -29.32 -6.11 -8.60
CA ASN A 232 -29.37 -5.18 -7.48
C ASN A 232 -30.28 -4.00 -7.81
N LEU A 233 -31.14 -3.61 -6.86
CA LEU A 233 -32.06 -2.49 -7.02
C LEU A 233 -31.31 -1.16 -7.20
N LEU A 234 -31.59 -0.47 -8.31
CA LEU A 234 -31.03 0.84 -8.65
C LEU A 234 -32.02 1.98 -8.41
N LEU A 235 -33.30 1.77 -8.71
CA LEU A 235 -34.36 2.76 -8.55
C LEU A 235 -35.65 2.08 -8.10
N LEU A 236 -36.34 2.72 -7.17
CA LEU A 236 -37.71 2.37 -6.79
C LEU A 236 -38.51 3.65 -6.55
N GLU A 237 -39.62 3.78 -7.26
CA GLU A 237 -40.54 4.90 -7.09
C GLU A 237 -41.95 4.36 -6.85
N ARG A 238 -42.52 4.73 -5.70
CA ARG A 238 -43.90 4.42 -5.36
C ARG A 238 -44.76 5.67 -5.51
N MET A 239 -45.78 5.59 -6.34
CA MET A 239 -46.78 6.65 -6.43
C MET A 239 -47.61 6.74 -5.16
N GLU A 240 -48.06 7.95 -4.83
CA GLU A 240 -49.09 8.14 -3.81
C GLU A 240 -50.35 7.35 -4.19
N GLY A 241 -50.96 6.69 -3.21
CA GLY A 241 -52.11 5.80 -3.43
C GLY A 241 -51.76 4.39 -3.90
N ALA A 242 -50.51 4.09 -4.27
CA ALA A 242 -50.12 2.72 -4.65
C ALA A 242 -50.06 1.80 -3.42
N LEU A 243 -50.49 0.55 -3.60
CA LEU A 243 -50.52 -0.48 -2.55
C LEU A 243 -49.12 -0.70 -1.95
N PRO A 244 -48.97 -0.74 -0.61
CA PRO A 244 -47.67 -1.02 0.02
C PRO A 244 -47.06 -2.38 -0.40
N GLY A 245 -47.91 -3.40 -0.59
CA GLY A 245 -47.47 -4.73 -1.06
C GLY A 245 -46.87 -4.73 -2.46
N SER A 246 -47.11 -3.69 -3.27
CA SER A 246 -46.54 -3.58 -4.62
C SER A 246 -45.04 -3.25 -4.62
N VAL A 247 -44.47 -2.84 -3.49
CA VAL A 247 -43.04 -2.48 -3.37
C VAL A 247 -42.17 -3.70 -3.66
N GLU A 248 -42.37 -4.78 -2.91
CA GLU A 248 -41.60 -6.01 -3.10
C GLU A 248 -41.95 -6.72 -4.40
N VAL A 249 -43.23 -6.68 -4.82
CA VAL A 249 -43.66 -7.28 -6.08
C VAL A 249 -43.02 -6.59 -7.28
N SER A 250 -42.95 -5.26 -7.29
CA SER A 250 -42.31 -4.50 -8.37
C SER A 250 -40.80 -4.79 -8.44
N ALA A 251 -40.11 -4.77 -7.31
CA ALA A 251 -38.69 -5.12 -7.23
C ALA A 251 -38.42 -6.58 -7.64
N GLY A 252 -39.27 -7.51 -7.20
CA GLY A 252 -39.20 -8.93 -7.57
C GLY A 252 -39.45 -9.15 -9.05
N LYS A 253 -40.38 -8.42 -9.68
CA LYS A 253 -40.61 -8.44 -11.13
C LYS A 253 -39.37 -7.98 -11.91
N ALA A 254 -38.73 -6.89 -11.47
CA ALA A 254 -37.50 -6.38 -12.07
C ALA A 254 -36.35 -7.39 -11.96
N TYR A 255 -36.14 -7.94 -10.75
CA TYR A 255 -35.15 -8.98 -10.48
C TYR A 255 -35.38 -10.22 -11.35
N THR A 256 -36.63 -10.71 -11.38
CA THR A 256 -37.00 -11.91 -12.15
C THR A 256 -36.73 -11.71 -13.64
N ALA A 257 -37.12 -10.56 -14.18
CA ALA A 257 -36.91 -10.29 -15.60
C ALA A 257 -35.41 -10.20 -15.97
N ASN A 258 -34.59 -9.64 -15.09
CA ASN A 258 -33.12 -9.65 -15.25
C ASN A 258 -32.53 -11.05 -15.08
N ALA A 259 -32.89 -11.79 -14.03
CA ALA A 259 -32.27 -13.08 -13.70
C ALA A 259 -32.56 -14.17 -14.74
N PHE A 260 -33.76 -14.16 -15.33
CA PHE A 260 -34.20 -15.17 -16.31
C PHE A 260 -34.16 -14.68 -17.75
N HIS A 261 -33.72 -13.44 -17.98
CA HIS A 261 -33.60 -12.85 -19.32
C HIS A 261 -34.89 -12.86 -20.13
N MET A 262 -36.06 -12.80 -19.48
CA MET A 262 -37.37 -12.85 -20.12
C MET A 262 -38.43 -12.12 -19.30
N PRO A 263 -39.53 -11.66 -19.93
CA PRO A 263 -40.65 -11.07 -19.20
C PRO A 263 -41.27 -12.02 -18.17
N THR A 264 -41.72 -11.47 -17.03
CA THR A 264 -42.23 -12.28 -15.91
C THR A 264 -43.48 -13.09 -16.25
N HIS A 265 -44.30 -12.61 -17.19
CA HIS A 265 -45.48 -13.33 -17.67
C HIS A 265 -45.13 -14.55 -18.54
N GLU A 266 -44.01 -14.51 -19.27
CA GLU A 266 -43.53 -15.64 -20.07
C GLU A 266 -42.94 -16.71 -19.15
N LEU A 267 -42.15 -16.31 -18.16
CA LEU A 267 -41.66 -17.23 -17.12
C LEU A 267 -42.81 -17.88 -16.37
N GLY A 268 -43.86 -17.11 -16.04
CA GLY A 268 -45.08 -17.65 -15.42
C GLY A 268 -45.81 -18.70 -16.24
N GLN A 269 -45.78 -18.60 -17.58
CA GLN A 269 -46.32 -19.64 -18.46
C GLN A 269 -45.46 -20.91 -18.43
N ALA A 270 -44.14 -20.77 -18.41
CA ALA A 270 -43.20 -21.88 -18.33
C ALA A 270 -43.20 -22.58 -16.94
N ALA A 271 -43.59 -21.87 -15.89
CA ALA A 271 -43.64 -22.35 -14.51
C ALA A 271 -44.96 -23.02 -14.10
N ARG A 272 -45.89 -23.26 -15.05
CA ARG A 272 -47.14 -24.01 -14.80
C ARG A 272 -46.84 -25.46 -14.39
N GLN A 273 -47.82 -26.14 -13.78
CA GLN A 273 -47.67 -27.52 -13.27
C GLN A 273 -47.19 -28.54 -14.33
N ASP A 274 -47.56 -28.31 -15.59
CA ASP A 274 -47.18 -29.09 -16.77
C ASP A 274 -46.02 -28.46 -17.56
N GLY A 275 -45.49 -27.34 -17.09
CA GLY A 275 -44.46 -26.56 -17.75
C GLY A 275 -43.04 -27.01 -17.42
N PRO A 276 -42.06 -26.66 -18.28
CA PRO A 276 -40.66 -27.09 -18.13
C PRO A 276 -39.94 -26.48 -16.91
N LEU A 277 -40.48 -25.42 -16.30
CA LEU A 277 -39.87 -24.70 -15.18
C LEU A 277 -40.77 -24.71 -13.93
N TYR A 278 -41.60 -25.74 -13.77
CA TYR A 278 -42.47 -25.87 -12.60
C TYR A 278 -41.66 -25.77 -11.28
N GLY A 279 -42.10 -24.91 -10.36
CA GLY A 279 -41.49 -24.72 -9.04
C GLY A 279 -40.27 -23.80 -9.02
N ILE A 280 -39.97 -23.10 -10.12
CA ILE A 280 -38.81 -22.19 -10.23
C ILE A 280 -38.82 -21.07 -9.18
N GLU A 281 -39.99 -20.66 -8.69
CA GLU A 281 -40.16 -19.67 -7.63
C GLU A 281 -39.45 -20.05 -6.31
N ASN A 282 -39.20 -21.34 -6.10
CA ASN A 282 -38.48 -21.83 -4.92
C ASN A 282 -36.95 -21.67 -5.03
N ALA A 283 -36.42 -21.37 -6.23
CA ALA A 283 -34.97 -21.20 -6.43
C ALA A 283 -34.42 -19.95 -5.72
N ALA A 284 -35.25 -18.92 -5.54
CA ALA A 284 -34.94 -17.74 -4.76
C ALA A 284 -36.21 -17.26 -4.02
N PRO A 285 -36.51 -17.84 -2.84
CA PRO A 285 -37.74 -17.58 -2.10
C PRO A 285 -37.95 -16.09 -1.85
N GLY A 286 -39.13 -15.59 -2.22
CA GLY A 286 -39.53 -14.19 -2.04
C GLY A 286 -38.99 -13.21 -3.08
N LYS A 287 -38.16 -13.64 -4.04
CA LYS A 287 -37.60 -12.78 -5.09
C LYS A 287 -38.21 -13.00 -6.47
N ILE A 288 -38.69 -14.21 -6.75
CA ILE A 288 -39.20 -14.60 -8.07
C ILE A 288 -40.69 -14.30 -8.17
N ILE A 289 -41.09 -13.52 -9.16
CA ILE A 289 -42.49 -13.16 -9.44
C ILE A 289 -42.91 -13.71 -10.80
N LEU A 290 -43.91 -14.60 -10.80
CA LEU A 290 -44.35 -15.38 -11.96
C LEU A 290 -45.58 -14.78 -12.68
N PHE A 291 -45.84 -13.48 -12.48
CA PHE A 291 -46.92 -12.78 -13.17
C PHE A 291 -46.44 -11.45 -13.74
N GLY A 292 -47.14 -10.99 -14.79
CA GLY A 292 -46.70 -9.91 -15.66
C GLY A 292 -46.46 -8.55 -14.99
N GLY A 293 -45.62 -7.74 -15.62
CA GLY A 293 -45.21 -6.41 -15.16
C GLY A 293 -43.70 -6.24 -15.05
N GLY A 294 -42.90 -7.32 -15.20
CA GLY A 294 -41.44 -7.25 -15.29
C GLY A 294 -40.92 -7.52 -16.69
N PHE A 295 -39.93 -6.75 -17.13
CA PHE A 295 -39.30 -6.86 -18.46
C PHE A 295 -37.78 -6.66 -18.39
N PRO A 296 -36.99 -7.43 -19.17
CA PRO A 296 -35.55 -7.23 -19.26
C PRO A 296 -35.25 -5.91 -19.97
N TYR A 297 -34.27 -5.17 -19.49
CA TYR A 297 -33.78 -3.97 -20.17
C TYR A 297 -32.59 -4.32 -21.06
N VAL A 298 -32.75 -4.09 -22.37
CA VAL A 298 -31.75 -4.44 -23.39
C VAL A 298 -31.10 -3.17 -23.93
N SER A 299 -29.77 -3.13 -23.94
CA SER A 299 -28.97 -2.06 -24.53
C SER A 299 -27.80 -2.66 -25.30
N GLY A 300 -27.57 -2.22 -26.54
CA GLY A 300 -26.51 -2.77 -27.39
C GLY A 300 -26.65 -4.28 -27.69
N GLY A 301 -27.87 -4.83 -27.64
CA GLY A 301 -28.12 -6.27 -27.84
C GLY A 301 -27.82 -7.14 -26.62
N GLN A 302 -27.46 -6.55 -25.47
CA GLN A 302 -27.23 -7.25 -24.21
C GLN A 302 -28.28 -6.85 -23.16
N ILE A 303 -28.65 -7.78 -22.30
CA ILE A 303 -29.49 -7.47 -21.13
C ILE A 303 -28.58 -6.82 -20.07
N VAL A 304 -28.94 -5.61 -19.67
CA VAL A 304 -28.13 -4.77 -18.78
C VAL A 304 -28.84 -4.46 -17.46
N GLY A 305 -30.03 -5.04 -17.27
CA GLY A 305 -30.85 -4.92 -16.09
C GLY A 305 -32.28 -5.41 -16.34
N GLY A 306 -33.17 -5.08 -15.41
CA GLY A 306 -34.61 -5.37 -15.53
C GLY A 306 -35.45 -4.27 -14.90
N ILE A 307 -36.67 -4.10 -15.40
CA ILE A 307 -37.65 -3.19 -14.80
C ILE A 307 -38.87 -3.97 -14.30
N GLY A 308 -39.59 -3.40 -13.35
CA GLY A 308 -40.81 -3.93 -12.77
C GLY A 308 -41.84 -2.84 -12.53
N VAL A 309 -43.10 -3.16 -12.78
CA VAL A 309 -44.27 -2.34 -12.43
C VAL A 309 -45.26 -3.19 -11.66
N SER A 310 -45.80 -2.63 -10.58
CA SER A 310 -46.85 -3.28 -9.79
C SER A 310 -47.82 -2.28 -9.17
N GLY A 311 -49.11 -2.53 -9.30
CA GLY A 311 -50.17 -1.78 -8.61
C GLY A 311 -51.55 -1.91 -9.21
N GLY A 312 -51.64 -2.28 -10.50
CA GLY A 312 -52.89 -2.53 -11.19
C GLY A 312 -53.16 -4.01 -11.46
N THR A 313 -53.98 -4.28 -12.47
CA THR A 313 -54.09 -5.63 -13.04
C THR A 313 -52.79 -6.01 -13.75
N VAL A 314 -52.60 -7.31 -14.02
CA VAL A 314 -51.42 -7.80 -14.74
C VAL A 314 -51.29 -7.12 -16.12
N GLU A 315 -52.40 -6.91 -16.80
CA GLU A 315 -52.45 -6.22 -18.10
C GLU A 315 -52.03 -4.76 -17.99
N GLN A 316 -52.54 -4.04 -16.98
CA GLN A 316 -52.17 -2.64 -16.73
C GLN A 316 -50.68 -2.51 -16.38
N ASP A 317 -50.17 -3.36 -15.48
CA ASP A 317 -48.75 -3.37 -15.12
C ASP A 317 -47.85 -3.60 -16.34
N MET A 318 -48.24 -4.53 -17.23
CA MET A 318 -47.51 -4.78 -18.48
C MET A 318 -47.60 -3.62 -19.46
N GLU A 319 -48.75 -2.99 -19.61
CA GLU A 319 -48.93 -1.82 -20.48
C GLU A 319 -48.06 -0.65 -20.02
N ILE A 320 -48.08 -0.36 -18.72
CA ILE A 320 -47.26 0.70 -18.10
C ILE A 320 -45.77 0.39 -18.28
N ALA A 321 -45.32 -0.83 -18.00
CA ALA A 321 -43.92 -1.22 -18.15
C ALA A 321 -43.42 -1.09 -19.60
N ARG A 322 -44.22 -1.54 -20.58
CA ARG A 322 -43.86 -1.39 -22.01
C ARG A 322 -43.80 0.09 -22.43
N TYR A 323 -44.74 0.91 -21.96
CA TYR A 323 -44.73 2.36 -22.24
C TYR A 323 -43.53 3.06 -21.59
N ALA A 324 -43.13 2.63 -20.39
CA ALA A 324 -41.94 3.12 -19.71
C ALA A 324 -40.65 2.85 -20.50
N MET A 325 -40.54 1.67 -21.13
CA MET A 325 -39.37 1.27 -21.91
C MET A 325 -39.25 1.93 -23.29
N SER A 326 -40.31 2.54 -23.82
CA SER A 326 -40.28 3.19 -25.13
C SER A 326 -39.68 4.60 -25.04
N ILE A 327 -38.37 4.69 -24.77
CA ILE A 327 -37.60 5.95 -24.57
C ILE A 327 -36.60 6.28 -25.67
#